data_AF-I3EIK0-F1
#
_entry.id   AF-I3EIK0-F1
#
_cell.length_a   1.000
_cell.length_b   1.000
_cell.length_c   1.000
_cell.angle_alpha   90.00
_cell.angle_beta   90.00
_cell.angle_gamma   90.00
#
_symmetry.space_group_name_H-M   'P 1'
#
loop_
_entity.id
_entity.type
_entity.pdbx_description
1 polymer ?
#
loop_
_entity_poly.entity_id
_entity_poly.type
_entity_poly.pdbx_seq_one_letter_code
_entity_poly.pdbx_strand_id
1 'polypeptide(L)'
;MAAGRKDKRPFASSNKRGPGGPGGQGRFQRKPPMNKSKEVVLQPHPRFKGVFLSRGKEETLATKNLTPGVSVYGEKRILAGPDDAKVEYRAWNPFRSKLAAGILGGLENIHIVPGSKVLYLGAASGTSVSHVSDLVGPEGVVYAVEFSHRSGRDLLGLAKKRPNIVPIIEDARLPQRYRMLVPMVDVIFADVAQPDQARIVGLNAKYFLKEKGGVVISIKANCIDSVKAPSEVFANEVNILRKLEIKPKEQTTLEPYERDHAIVVGIYRDSK
;
A
#
# COMPACT_ATOMS: atom_id res chain seq x y z
N MET A 1 49.60 -59.18 16.46
CA MET A 1 49.52 -58.98 17.92
C MET A 1 48.15 -58.40 18.25
N ALA A 2 47.45 -59.02 19.19
CA ALA A 2 46.01 -58.90 19.43
C ALA A 2 45.59 -57.67 20.24
N ALA A 3 44.29 -57.39 20.18
CA ALA A 3 43.54 -56.25 20.71
C ALA A 3 43.26 -56.27 22.24
N GLY A 4 42.77 -55.13 22.77
CA GLY A 4 42.02 -55.03 24.04
C GLY A 4 42.04 -53.60 24.63
N ARG A 5 41.01 -52.75 24.48
CA ARG A 5 39.76 -52.55 25.26
C ARG A 5 39.91 -52.12 26.74
N LYS A 6 39.23 -50.99 27.06
CA LYS A 6 38.69 -50.55 28.37
C LYS A 6 39.76 -50.12 29.41
N ASP A 7 39.58 -49.16 30.31
CA ASP A 7 38.45 -48.93 31.21
C ASP A 7 38.49 -47.56 31.92
N LYS A 8 37.34 -47.21 32.51
CA LYS A 8 37.01 -46.04 33.34
C LYS A 8 37.92 -45.88 34.57
N ARG A 9 38.09 -44.64 35.06
CA ARG A 9 38.30 -44.37 36.49
C ARG A 9 37.45 -43.21 37.03
N PRO A 10 36.98 -43.27 38.29
CA PRO A 10 36.04 -42.36 38.94
C PRO A 10 36.69 -41.45 40.00
N PHE A 11 36.04 -40.35 40.42
CA PHE A 11 36.22 -39.66 41.72
C PHE A 11 34.95 -38.82 41.96
N ALA A 12 34.06 -39.12 42.93
CA ALA A 12 34.06 -38.69 44.36
C ALA A 12 34.20 -37.16 44.53
N SER A 13 33.40 -36.41 45.29
CA SER A 13 32.77 -36.71 46.60
C SER A 13 31.62 -35.74 46.98
N SER A 14 30.68 -36.30 47.76
CA SER A 14 29.86 -35.73 48.87
C SER A 14 29.59 -34.22 49.03
N ASN A 15 28.31 -33.86 49.21
CA ASN A 15 27.83 -33.42 50.53
C ASN A 15 26.28 -33.43 50.70
N LYS A 16 25.86 -34.15 51.75
CA LYS A 16 24.76 -33.93 52.73
C LYS A 16 23.29 -33.72 52.32
N ARG A 17 22.46 -34.59 52.93
CA ARG A 17 20.99 -34.56 53.07
C ARG A 17 20.54 -33.53 54.12
N GLY A 18 19.34 -32.98 53.93
CA GLY A 18 18.47 -32.44 55.00
C GLY A 18 17.16 -31.85 54.43
N PRO A 19 15.98 -32.00 55.07
CA PRO A 19 14.68 -32.17 54.38
C PRO A 19 13.68 -31.01 54.56
N GLY A 20 12.66 -30.90 53.69
CA GLY A 20 11.39 -30.23 54.05
C GLY A 20 10.60 -29.52 52.93
N GLY A 21 9.36 -29.98 52.70
CA GLY A 21 8.20 -29.10 52.45
C GLY A 21 7.73 -28.85 51.00
N PRO A 22 6.47 -29.18 50.64
CA PRO A 22 5.88 -28.89 49.34
C PRO A 22 5.27 -27.47 49.31
N GLY A 23 5.55 -26.69 48.28
CA GLY A 23 5.07 -25.31 48.18
C GLY A 23 4.91 -24.85 46.75
N GLY A 24 3.93 -25.41 46.03
CA GLY A 24 3.46 -24.82 44.78
C GLY A 24 2.68 -23.54 45.08
N GLN A 25 3.19 -22.39 44.64
CA GLN A 25 2.40 -21.18 44.45
C GLN A 25 2.83 -20.48 43.17
N GLY A 26 1.85 -20.30 42.30
CA GLY A 26 2.01 -19.95 40.91
C GLY A 26 2.72 -18.62 40.68
N ARG A 27 3.67 -18.64 39.74
CA ARG A 27 4.07 -17.44 39.01
C ARG A 27 2.84 -16.91 38.28
N PHE A 28 2.18 -15.91 38.87
CA PHE A 28 1.29 -15.03 38.14
C PHE A 28 2.10 -14.35 37.04
N GLN A 29 2.09 -14.94 35.84
CA GLN A 29 2.43 -14.25 34.63
C GLN A 29 1.43 -13.11 34.48
N ARG A 30 1.85 -11.90 34.86
CA ARG A 30 1.13 -10.67 34.51
C ARG A 30 0.98 -10.68 32.99
N LYS A 31 -0.25 -10.97 32.52
CA LYS A 31 -0.63 -10.72 31.13
C LYS A 31 -0.22 -9.26 30.82
N PRO A 32 0.45 -9.01 29.68
CA PRO A 32 0.73 -7.64 29.27
C PRO A 32 -0.60 -6.86 29.27
N PRO A 33 -0.60 -5.58 29.65
CA PRO A 33 -1.83 -4.81 29.73
C PRO A 33 -2.48 -4.83 28.34
N MET A 34 -3.65 -5.46 28.24
CA MET A 34 -4.51 -5.29 27.08
C MET A 34 -4.82 -3.81 27.01
N ASN A 35 -4.18 -3.15 26.05
CA ASN A 35 -4.39 -1.76 25.75
C ASN A 35 -5.89 -1.62 25.44
N LYS A 36 -6.67 -1.08 26.39
CA LYS A 36 -8.09 -0.79 26.20
C LYS A 36 -8.18 -0.02 24.88
N SER A 37 -8.79 -0.65 23.88
CA SER A 37 -9.03 -0.05 22.59
C SER A 37 -9.82 1.22 22.83
N LYS A 38 -9.14 2.37 22.74
CA LYS A 38 -9.78 3.68 22.77
C LYS A 38 -10.92 3.64 21.77
N GLU A 39 -12.12 4.03 22.17
CA GLU A 39 -13.24 4.23 21.25
C GLU A 39 -12.79 5.25 20.21
N VAL A 40 -12.53 4.75 19.00
CA VAL A 40 -12.18 5.57 17.85
C VAL A 40 -13.45 5.71 17.04
N VAL A 41 -13.90 6.95 16.87
CA VAL A 41 -15.06 7.23 16.00
C VAL A 41 -14.57 7.20 14.56
N LEU A 42 -15.10 6.28 13.76
CA LEU A 42 -14.86 6.21 12.32
C LEU A 42 -16.01 6.89 11.58
N GLN A 43 -15.67 7.88 10.76
CA GLN A 43 -16.62 8.60 9.91
C GLN A 43 -16.25 8.38 8.45
N PRO A 44 -17.21 8.16 7.53
CA PRO A 44 -16.92 8.13 6.10
C PRO A 44 -16.29 9.45 5.64
N HIS A 45 -15.31 9.39 4.74
CA HIS A 45 -14.74 10.60 4.14
C HIS A 45 -15.81 11.29 3.26
N PRO A 46 -16.00 12.62 3.35
CA PRO A 46 -17.08 13.31 2.66
C PRO A 46 -17.00 13.22 1.13
N ARG A 47 -15.77 13.15 0.58
CA ARG A 47 -15.51 13.15 -0.87
C ARG A 47 -15.16 11.77 -1.46
N PHE A 48 -14.54 10.88 -0.67
CA PHE A 48 -13.91 9.67 -1.21
C PHE A 48 -14.62 8.42 -0.70
N LYS A 49 -15.31 7.72 -1.60
CA LYS A 49 -16.05 6.51 -1.29
C LYS A 49 -15.09 5.38 -0.87
N GLY A 50 -15.32 4.78 0.29
CA GLY A 50 -14.49 3.69 0.83
C GLY A 50 -13.27 4.14 1.64
N VAL A 51 -13.04 5.45 1.74
CA VAL A 51 -12.08 6.06 2.68
C VAL A 51 -12.84 6.51 3.92
N PHE A 52 -12.23 6.33 5.09
CA PHE A 52 -12.78 6.70 6.38
C PHE A 52 -11.80 7.59 7.15
N LEU A 53 -12.33 8.47 7.98
CA LEU A 53 -11.59 9.30 8.93
C LEU A 53 -11.76 8.71 10.31
N SER A 54 -10.65 8.32 10.91
CA SER A 54 -10.56 7.91 12.31
C SER A 54 -10.28 9.14 13.16
N ARG A 55 -11.29 9.61 13.90
CA ARG A 55 -11.15 10.72 14.86
C ARG A 55 -10.75 10.17 16.23
N GLY A 56 -9.49 10.37 16.59
CA GLY A 56 -8.92 10.05 17.90
C GLY A 56 -8.19 11.25 18.49
N LYS A 57 -6.97 11.05 19.03
CA LYS A 57 -6.08 12.15 19.42
C LYS A 57 -5.52 12.90 18.20
N GLU A 58 -5.33 12.17 17.10
CA GLU A 58 -4.90 12.68 15.80
C GLU A 58 -5.89 12.12 14.79
N GLU A 59 -6.26 12.94 13.80
CA GLU A 59 -7.07 12.48 12.68
C GLU A 59 -6.21 11.63 11.75
N THR A 60 -6.67 10.43 11.40
CA THR A 60 -5.94 9.53 10.51
C THR A 60 -6.89 8.95 9.48
N LEU A 61 -6.43 8.83 8.23
CA LEU A 61 -7.18 8.11 7.19
C LEU A 61 -7.21 6.62 7.50
N ALA A 62 -8.29 5.96 7.12
CA ALA A 62 -8.45 4.53 7.25
C ALA A 62 -9.18 3.92 6.04
N THR A 63 -8.86 2.68 5.72
CA THR A 63 -9.56 1.87 4.72
C THR A 63 -10.16 0.64 5.39
N LYS A 64 -11.29 0.14 4.87
CA LYS A 64 -11.90 -1.11 5.34
C LYS A 64 -11.02 -2.29 4.92
N ASN A 65 -10.57 -3.10 5.87
CA ASN A 65 -9.67 -4.21 5.57
C ASN A 65 -10.41 -5.32 4.82
N LEU A 66 -9.90 -5.71 3.64
CA LEU A 66 -10.44 -6.84 2.89
C LEU A 66 -10.05 -8.20 3.51
N THR A 67 -8.94 -8.27 4.24
CA THR A 67 -8.44 -9.49 4.88
C THR A 67 -8.29 -9.28 6.40
N PRO A 68 -9.39 -9.39 7.18
CA PRO A 68 -9.37 -9.18 8.62
C PRO A 68 -8.32 -10.06 9.32
N GLY A 69 -7.72 -9.56 10.39
CA GLY A 69 -6.70 -10.31 11.15
C GLY A 69 -5.27 -10.14 10.62
N VAL A 70 -5.08 -9.67 9.39
CA VAL A 70 -3.76 -9.55 8.76
C VAL A 70 -3.39 -8.09 8.51
N SER A 71 -2.25 -7.65 9.07
CA SER A 71 -1.56 -6.42 8.68
C SER A 71 -0.57 -6.70 7.55
N VAL A 72 -0.31 -5.68 6.72
CA VAL A 72 0.63 -5.80 5.58
C VAL A 72 2.03 -5.34 5.96
N TYR A 73 2.14 -4.19 6.62
CA TYR A 73 3.42 -3.57 6.97
C TYR A 73 3.51 -3.12 8.43
N GLY A 74 2.62 -3.66 9.28
CA GLY A 74 2.57 -3.37 10.72
C GLY A 74 1.76 -2.12 11.08
N GLU A 75 0.88 -1.66 10.20
CA GLU A 75 -0.03 -0.55 10.44
C GLU A 75 -1.02 -0.82 11.57
N LYS A 76 -1.48 0.27 12.21
CA LYS A 76 -2.51 0.21 13.26
C LYS A 76 -3.83 -0.26 12.65
N ARG A 77 -4.46 -1.24 13.29
CA ARG A 77 -5.77 -1.75 12.93
C ARG A 77 -6.82 -1.29 13.94
N ILE A 78 -8.00 -0.93 13.44
CA ILE A 78 -9.10 -0.37 14.22
C ILE A 78 -10.28 -1.31 14.02
N LEU A 79 -10.80 -1.87 15.10
CA LEU A 79 -12.04 -2.65 15.07
C LEU A 79 -13.19 -1.70 15.39
N ALA A 80 -14.19 -1.66 14.54
CA ALA A 80 -15.38 -0.84 14.76
C ALA A 80 -16.64 -1.55 14.26
N GLY A 81 -17.74 -1.34 14.97
CA GLY A 81 -19.03 -1.98 14.72
C GLY A 81 -19.63 -2.58 16.01
N PRO A 82 -20.93 -2.93 15.98
CA PRO A 82 -21.59 -3.64 17.06
C PRO A 82 -20.92 -5.01 17.29
N ASP A 83 -21.03 -5.55 18.51
CA ASP A 83 -20.23 -6.69 18.97
C ASP A 83 -20.32 -7.94 18.07
N ASP A 84 -21.44 -8.13 17.39
CA ASP A 84 -21.70 -9.28 16.51
C ASP A 84 -21.18 -9.10 15.07
N ALA A 85 -20.76 -7.90 14.68
CA ALA A 85 -20.30 -7.59 13.32
C ALA A 85 -19.12 -6.59 13.31
N LYS A 86 -18.04 -6.93 14.03
CA LYS A 86 -16.82 -6.10 14.07
C LYS A 86 -16.14 -6.08 12.71
N VAL A 87 -16.14 -4.91 12.07
CA VAL A 87 -15.40 -4.67 10.84
C VAL A 87 -14.02 -4.14 11.20
N GLU A 88 -13.00 -4.70 10.56
CA GLU A 88 -11.61 -4.26 10.74
C GLU A 88 -11.26 -3.18 9.71
N TYR A 89 -10.68 -2.09 10.19
CA TYR A 89 -10.16 -0.98 9.40
C TYR A 89 -8.64 -0.88 9.60
N ARG A 90 -7.94 -0.36 8.60
CA ARG A 90 -6.48 -0.18 8.60
C ARG A 90 -6.15 1.30 8.49
N ALA A 91 -5.27 1.78 9.36
CA ALA A 91 -4.77 3.14 9.29
C ALA A 91 -3.89 3.33 8.05
N TRP A 92 -4.21 4.33 7.24
CA TRP A 92 -3.50 4.69 6.02
C TRP A 92 -2.57 5.87 6.30
N ASN A 93 -1.27 5.61 6.24
CA ASN A 93 -0.25 6.59 6.61
C ASN A 93 0.12 7.50 5.40
N PRO A 94 -0.10 8.82 5.46
CA PRO A 94 0.24 9.75 4.38
C PRO A 94 1.76 9.87 4.14
N PHE A 95 2.60 9.67 5.15
CA PHE A 95 4.07 9.69 5.00
C PHE A 95 4.63 8.46 4.28
N ARG A 96 3.81 7.42 4.04
CA ARG A 96 4.22 6.21 3.31
C ARG A 96 3.47 6.02 2.00
N SER A 97 2.41 6.79 1.77
CA SER A 97 1.52 6.61 0.63
C SER A 97 1.18 7.96 0.04
N LYS A 98 1.70 8.22 -1.15
CA LYS A 98 1.49 9.46 -1.88
C LYS A 98 0.02 9.71 -2.18
N LEU A 99 -0.74 8.65 -2.45
CA LEU A 99 -2.18 8.74 -2.63
C LEU A 99 -2.90 9.20 -1.36
N ALA A 100 -2.52 8.71 -0.17
CA ALA A 100 -3.06 9.21 1.09
C ALA A 100 -2.66 10.66 1.37
N ALA A 101 -1.41 11.03 1.07
CA ALA A 101 -0.96 12.42 1.15
C ALA A 101 -1.78 13.33 0.23
N GLY A 102 -2.11 12.89 -0.99
CA GLY A 102 -2.97 13.64 -1.91
C GLY A 102 -4.41 13.77 -1.43
N ILE A 103 -4.98 12.71 -0.85
CA ILE A 103 -6.32 12.74 -0.24
C ILE A 103 -6.38 13.78 0.90
N LEU A 104 -5.37 13.81 1.77
CA LEU A 104 -5.27 14.81 2.84
C LEU A 104 -4.91 16.21 2.31
N GLY A 105 -4.15 16.29 1.23
CA GLY A 105 -3.79 17.52 0.53
C GLY A 105 -4.98 18.19 -0.18
N GLY A 106 -6.15 17.55 -0.20
CA GLY A 106 -7.40 18.16 -0.64
C GLY A 106 -7.75 17.90 -2.09
N LEU A 107 -7.21 16.84 -2.71
CA LEU A 107 -7.70 16.37 -4.02
C LEU A 107 -9.23 16.28 -4.03
N GLU A 108 -9.84 16.60 -5.16
CA GLU A 108 -11.29 16.54 -5.34
C GLU A 108 -11.72 15.14 -5.75
N ASN A 109 -10.97 14.50 -6.67
CA ASN A 109 -11.37 13.21 -7.22
C ASN A 109 -10.19 12.33 -7.64
N ILE A 110 -10.01 11.20 -6.97
CA ILE A 110 -8.98 10.20 -7.34
C ILE A 110 -9.47 9.19 -8.39
N HIS A 111 -10.73 9.27 -8.81
CA HIS A 111 -11.44 8.35 -9.73
C HIS A 111 -11.54 6.89 -9.26
N ILE A 112 -10.80 6.48 -8.23
CA ILE A 112 -10.86 5.14 -7.64
C ILE A 112 -12.11 5.05 -6.77
N VAL A 113 -13.07 4.24 -7.20
CA VAL A 113 -14.33 3.99 -6.50
C VAL A 113 -14.49 2.49 -6.23
N PRO A 114 -15.30 2.09 -5.23
CA PRO A 114 -15.64 0.69 -5.03
C PRO A 114 -16.18 0.06 -6.33
N GLY A 115 -15.65 -1.10 -6.72
CA GLY A 115 -15.98 -1.81 -7.97
C GLY A 115 -15.17 -1.38 -9.20
N SER A 116 -14.33 -0.35 -9.12
CA SER A 116 -13.50 0.09 -10.26
C SER A 116 -12.35 -0.86 -10.58
N LYS A 117 -11.92 -0.90 -11.83
CA LYS A 117 -10.69 -1.58 -12.26
C LYS A 117 -9.55 -0.58 -12.29
N VAL A 118 -8.50 -0.81 -11.51
CA VAL A 118 -7.36 0.10 -11.37
C VAL A 118 -6.09 -0.57 -11.89
N LEU A 119 -5.37 0.11 -12.77
CA LEU A 119 -4.01 -0.25 -13.15
C LEU A 119 -3.02 0.59 -12.33
N TYR A 120 -2.26 -0.06 -11.46
CA TYR A 120 -1.25 0.56 -10.61
C TYR A 120 0.14 0.33 -11.20
N LEU A 121 0.80 1.40 -11.65
CA LEU A 121 2.14 1.37 -12.21
C LEU A 121 3.16 1.75 -11.13
N GLY A 122 4.13 0.86 -10.86
CA GLY A 122 5.13 1.06 -9.80
C GLY A 122 4.63 0.60 -8.43
N ALA A 123 4.11 -0.62 -8.34
CA ALA A 123 3.50 -1.17 -7.14
C ALA A 123 4.47 -1.39 -5.95
N ALA A 124 5.78 -1.44 -6.21
CA ALA A 124 6.83 -1.76 -5.26
C ALA A 124 6.49 -3.00 -4.42
N SER A 125 6.56 -2.91 -3.10
CA SER A 125 6.20 -4.00 -2.17
C SER A 125 4.70 -4.12 -1.90
N GLY A 126 3.87 -3.27 -2.52
CA GLY A 126 2.41 -3.35 -2.41
C GLY A 126 1.79 -2.67 -1.18
N THR A 127 2.53 -1.82 -0.46
CA THR A 127 2.00 -1.09 0.72
C THR A 127 0.78 -0.25 0.36
N SER A 128 0.92 0.68 -0.60
CA SER A 128 -0.18 1.51 -1.11
C SER A 128 -1.21 0.69 -1.90
N VAL A 129 -0.75 -0.29 -2.69
CA VAL A 129 -1.62 -1.19 -3.47
C VAL A 129 -2.62 -1.91 -2.56
N SER A 130 -2.19 -2.31 -1.35
CA SER A 130 -3.09 -2.94 -0.39
C SER A 130 -4.25 -2.04 0.05
N HIS A 131 -4.04 -0.72 0.15
CA HIS A 131 -5.09 0.25 0.47
C HIS A 131 -5.97 0.57 -0.73
N VAL A 132 -5.40 0.61 -1.94
CA VAL A 132 -6.18 0.73 -3.18
C VAL A 132 -7.08 -0.48 -3.38
N SER A 133 -6.58 -1.69 -3.09
CA SER A 133 -7.37 -2.93 -3.09
C SER A 133 -8.50 -2.90 -2.05
N ASP A 134 -8.23 -2.40 -0.84
CA ASP A 134 -9.26 -2.20 0.18
C ASP A 134 -10.35 -1.19 -0.28
N LEU A 135 -9.94 -0.14 -1.00
CA LEU A 135 -10.82 0.92 -1.51
C LEU A 135 -11.75 0.44 -2.63
N VAL A 136 -11.17 -0.30 -3.58
CA VAL A 136 -11.88 -0.91 -4.71
C VAL A 136 -12.82 -2.02 -4.24
N GLY A 137 -12.46 -2.74 -3.18
CA GLY A 137 -13.28 -3.79 -2.60
C GLY A 137 -13.27 -5.09 -3.42
N PRO A 138 -14.14 -6.06 -3.07
CA PRO A 138 -14.14 -7.40 -3.68
C PRO A 138 -14.62 -7.42 -5.14
N GLU A 139 -15.46 -6.47 -5.54
CA GLU A 139 -16.06 -6.43 -6.88
C GLU A 139 -15.12 -5.82 -7.94
N GLY A 140 -14.15 -5.02 -7.54
CA GLY A 140 -13.18 -4.45 -8.46
C GLY A 140 -11.83 -5.15 -8.40
N VAL A 141 -10.92 -4.75 -9.29
CA VAL A 141 -9.64 -5.43 -9.49
C VAL A 141 -8.50 -4.41 -9.58
N VAL A 142 -7.40 -4.70 -8.92
CA VAL A 142 -6.17 -3.91 -8.98
C VAL A 142 -5.09 -4.68 -9.72
N TYR A 143 -4.71 -4.22 -10.89
CA TYR A 143 -3.59 -4.75 -11.68
C TYR A 143 -2.32 -4.02 -11.25
N ALA A 144 -1.45 -4.71 -10.51
CA ALA A 144 -0.27 -4.11 -9.89
C ALA A 144 0.98 -4.46 -10.69
N VAL A 145 1.52 -3.48 -11.43
CA VAL A 145 2.72 -3.65 -12.27
C VAL A 145 3.95 -3.25 -11.47
N GLU A 146 4.92 -4.15 -11.39
CA GLU A 146 6.20 -3.94 -10.76
C GLU A 146 7.34 -4.55 -11.58
N PHE A 147 8.45 -3.84 -11.74
CA PHE A 147 9.59 -4.32 -12.52
C PHE A 147 10.56 -5.14 -11.66
N SER A 148 10.75 -4.75 -10.40
CA SER A 148 11.71 -5.41 -9.50
C SER A 148 11.23 -6.79 -9.08
N HIS A 149 12.05 -7.81 -9.33
CA HIS A 149 11.76 -9.17 -8.88
C HIS A 149 11.76 -9.30 -7.36
N ARG A 150 12.57 -8.51 -6.65
CA ARG A 150 12.61 -8.53 -5.18
C ARG A 150 11.29 -8.00 -4.63
N SER A 151 10.88 -6.81 -5.06
CA SER A 151 9.61 -6.19 -4.65
C SER A 151 8.42 -7.03 -5.12
N GLY A 152 8.54 -7.64 -6.30
CA GLY A 152 7.56 -8.57 -6.87
C GLY A 152 7.30 -9.79 -5.98
N ARG A 153 8.30 -10.31 -5.24
CA ARG A 153 8.07 -11.41 -4.28
C ARG A 153 7.14 -10.99 -3.14
N ASP A 154 7.33 -9.78 -2.62
CA ASP A 154 6.47 -9.24 -1.55
C ASP A 154 5.06 -8.96 -2.09
N LEU A 155 4.97 -8.41 -3.31
CA LEU A 155 3.71 -8.17 -4.00
C LEU A 155 2.93 -9.47 -4.27
N LEU A 156 3.61 -10.54 -4.69
CA LEU A 156 3.02 -11.88 -4.83
C LEU A 156 2.51 -12.40 -3.48
N GLY A 157 3.27 -12.20 -2.40
CA GLY A 157 2.87 -12.56 -1.04
C GLY A 157 1.60 -11.83 -0.58
N LEU A 158 1.46 -10.56 -0.98
CA LEU A 158 0.26 -9.75 -0.74
C LEU A 158 -0.93 -10.26 -1.57
N ALA A 159 -0.73 -10.49 -2.87
CA ALA A 159 -1.78 -10.96 -3.78
C ALA A 159 -2.33 -12.34 -3.41
N LYS A 160 -1.52 -13.23 -2.82
CA LYS A 160 -2.01 -14.50 -2.26
C LYS A 160 -3.08 -14.33 -1.20
N LYS A 161 -3.02 -13.24 -0.43
CA LYS A 161 -3.99 -12.95 0.64
C LYS A 161 -5.18 -12.15 0.13
N ARG A 162 -4.99 -11.30 -0.89
CA ARG A 162 -6.00 -10.40 -1.44
C ARG A 162 -6.35 -10.82 -2.88
N PRO A 163 -7.51 -11.47 -3.09
CA PRO A 163 -7.86 -12.05 -4.39
C PRO A 163 -8.13 -11.01 -5.48
N ASN A 164 -8.42 -9.76 -5.11
CA ASN A 164 -8.66 -8.68 -6.04
C ASN A 164 -7.37 -8.00 -6.56
N ILE A 165 -6.18 -8.48 -6.18
CA ILE A 165 -4.90 -7.98 -6.69
C ILE A 165 -4.34 -8.97 -7.71
N VAL A 166 -4.08 -8.49 -8.92
CA VAL A 166 -3.38 -9.23 -9.97
C VAL A 166 -1.95 -8.68 -10.07
N PRO A 167 -0.94 -9.39 -9.54
CA PRO A 167 0.45 -8.95 -9.59
C PRO A 167 1.05 -9.24 -10.98
N ILE A 168 1.69 -8.23 -11.58
CA ILE A 168 2.32 -8.31 -12.90
C ILE A 168 3.78 -7.89 -12.73
N ILE A 169 4.69 -8.85 -12.84
CA ILE A 169 6.13 -8.61 -12.70
C ILE A 169 6.73 -8.38 -14.09
N GLU A 170 6.54 -7.18 -14.63
CA GLU A 170 7.00 -6.77 -15.96
C GLU A 170 7.37 -5.28 -16.00
N ASP A 171 8.07 -4.88 -17.07
CA ASP A 171 8.43 -3.49 -17.29
C ASP A 171 7.24 -2.66 -17.79
N ALA A 172 6.85 -1.65 -17.02
CA ALA A 172 5.75 -0.74 -17.36
C ALA A 172 5.98 0.03 -18.68
N ARG A 173 7.22 0.15 -19.16
CA ARG A 173 7.57 0.76 -20.46
C ARG A 173 7.08 -0.05 -21.66
N LEU A 174 6.77 -1.33 -21.46
CA LEU A 174 6.45 -2.30 -22.50
C LEU A 174 5.05 -2.93 -22.29
N PRO A 175 3.95 -2.15 -22.38
CA PRO A 175 2.58 -2.64 -22.13
C PRO A 175 2.16 -3.84 -22.97
N GLN A 176 2.73 -4.00 -24.16
CA GLN A 176 2.51 -5.15 -25.03
C GLN A 176 2.84 -6.51 -24.38
N ARG A 177 3.75 -6.55 -23.39
CA ARG A 177 4.15 -7.80 -22.73
C ARG A 177 3.08 -8.37 -21.80
N TYR A 178 2.30 -7.52 -21.16
CA TYR A 178 1.21 -7.92 -20.25
C TYR A 178 -0.17 -7.58 -20.80
N ARG A 179 -0.27 -7.31 -22.11
CA ARG A 179 -1.55 -7.00 -22.79
C ARG A 179 -2.61 -8.09 -22.65
N MET A 180 -2.18 -9.34 -22.46
CA MET A 180 -3.09 -10.48 -22.31
C MET A 180 -3.68 -10.57 -20.90
N LEU A 181 -3.06 -9.92 -19.91
CA LEU A 181 -3.45 -10.00 -18.50
C LEU A 181 -4.38 -8.85 -18.10
N VAL A 182 -4.20 -7.67 -18.69
CA VAL A 182 -4.90 -6.45 -18.28
C VAL A 182 -6.03 -6.14 -19.28
N PRO A 183 -7.30 -6.17 -18.86
CA PRO A 183 -8.43 -5.71 -19.66
C PRO A 183 -8.52 -4.17 -19.62
N MET A 184 -9.54 -3.60 -20.26
CA MET A 184 -9.80 -2.17 -20.15
C MET A 184 -10.11 -1.76 -18.69
N VAL A 185 -9.31 -0.83 -18.17
CA VAL A 185 -9.39 -0.30 -16.80
C VAL A 185 -10.06 1.07 -16.75
N ASP A 186 -10.57 1.43 -15.57
CA ASP A 186 -11.25 2.71 -15.33
C ASP A 186 -10.27 3.79 -14.89
N VAL A 187 -9.22 3.41 -14.16
CA VAL A 187 -8.23 4.35 -13.60
C VAL A 187 -6.82 3.80 -13.72
N ILE A 188 -5.88 4.68 -14.08
CA ILE A 188 -4.44 4.43 -13.93
C ILE A 188 -3.92 5.25 -12.76
N PHE A 189 -3.24 4.61 -11.81
CA PHE A 189 -2.43 5.27 -10.80
C PHE A 189 -0.96 5.01 -11.08
N ALA A 190 -0.14 6.06 -11.21
CA ALA A 190 1.26 5.96 -11.55
C ALA A 190 2.15 6.54 -10.44
N ASP A 191 2.95 5.67 -9.82
CA ASP A 191 3.97 6.01 -8.80
C ASP A 191 5.36 5.53 -9.25
N VAL A 192 5.63 5.71 -10.54
CA VAL A 192 6.89 5.31 -11.18
C VAL A 192 7.87 6.49 -11.10
N ALA A 193 9.02 6.29 -10.46
CA ALA A 193 10.09 7.28 -10.41
C ALA A 193 11.04 7.10 -11.60
N GLN A 194 10.63 7.54 -12.79
CA GLN A 194 11.44 7.52 -14.02
C GLN A 194 11.40 8.87 -14.73
N PRO A 195 12.47 9.28 -15.43
CA PRO A 195 12.48 10.53 -16.20
C PRO A 195 11.45 10.55 -17.34
N ASP A 196 11.11 9.39 -17.90
CA ASP A 196 10.12 9.25 -18.98
C ASP A 196 8.73 8.85 -18.48
N GLN A 197 8.37 9.27 -17.26
CA GLN A 197 7.12 8.90 -16.58
C GLN A 197 5.87 9.20 -17.43
N ALA A 198 5.72 10.42 -17.96
CA ALA A 198 4.56 10.76 -18.79
C ALA A 198 4.42 9.84 -20.02
N ARG A 199 5.52 9.47 -20.67
CA ARG A 199 5.51 8.54 -21.81
C ARG A 199 5.02 7.15 -21.39
N ILE A 200 5.49 6.64 -20.25
CA ILE A 200 5.05 5.35 -19.69
C ILE A 200 3.55 5.38 -19.44
N VAL A 201 3.04 6.44 -18.80
CA VAL A 201 1.62 6.57 -18.49
C VAL A 201 0.79 6.70 -19.77
N GLY A 202 1.22 7.51 -20.74
CA GLY A 202 0.50 7.68 -22.01
C GLY A 202 0.44 6.39 -22.83
N LEU A 203 1.52 5.59 -22.86
CA LEU A 203 1.50 4.28 -23.50
C LEU A 203 0.53 3.33 -22.80
N ASN A 204 0.57 3.25 -21.48
CA ASN A 204 -0.35 2.40 -20.72
C ASN A 204 -1.82 2.83 -20.88
N ALA A 205 -2.07 4.15 -20.88
CA ALA A 205 -3.40 4.70 -21.11
C ALA A 205 -3.93 4.29 -22.49
N LYS A 206 -3.11 4.40 -23.54
CA LYS A 206 -3.50 4.00 -24.90
C LYS A 206 -3.87 2.52 -25.03
N TYR A 207 -3.21 1.64 -24.27
CA TYR A 207 -3.47 0.19 -24.34
C TYR A 207 -4.64 -0.26 -23.45
N PHE A 208 -4.79 0.33 -22.27
CA PHE A 208 -5.66 -0.23 -21.22
C PHE A 208 -6.71 0.73 -20.68
N LEU A 209 -6.57 2.04 -20.84
CA LEU A 209 -7.50 2.98 -20.19
C LEU A 209 -8.72 3.24 -21.06
N LYS A 210 -9.91 3.13 -20.47
CA LYS A 210 -11.17 3.50 -21.14
C LYS A 210 -11.17 4.98 -21.51
N GLU A 211 -11.96 5.33 -22.53
CA GLU A 211 -12.27 6.73 -22.81
C GLU A 211 -12.91 7.38 -21.58
N LYS A 212 -12.51 8.61 -21.27
CA LYS A 212 -12.88 9.33 -20.04
C LYS A 212 -12.42 8.64 -18.74
N GLY A 213 -11.49 7.69 -18.84
CA GLY A 213 -10.86 7.06 -17.69
C GLY A 213 -9.99 8.04 -16.90
N GLY A 214 -9.87 7.80 -15.60
CA GLY A 214 -9.07 8.63 -14.70
C GLY A 214 -7.59 8.30 -14.80
N VAL A 215 -6.74 9.33 -14.72
CA VAL A 215 -5.29 9.18 -14.63
C VAL A 215 -4.81 9.96 -13.42
N VAL A 216 -4.16 9.29 -12.48
CA VAL A 216 -3.56 9.91 -11.30
C VAL A 216 -2.07 9.63 -11.35
N ILE A 217 -1.25 10.68 -11.40
CA ILE A 217 0.20 10.58 -11.53
C ILE A 217 0.84 11.26 -10.35
N SER A 218 1.72 10.55 -9.66
CA SER A 218 2.59 11.12 -8.64
C SER A 218 3.92 11.51 -9.28
N ILE A 219 4.16 12.81 -9.42
CA ILE A 219 5.36 13.38 -10.02
C ILE A 219 6.34 13.74 -8.90
N LYS A 220 7.58 13.23 -9.02
CA LYS A 220 8.71 13.61 -8.15
C LYS A 220 9.69 14.43 -8.98
N ALA A 221 9.78 15.73 -8.73
CA ALA A 221 10.59 16.63 -9.55
C ALA A 221 12.05 16.17 -9.65
N ASN A 222 12.66 15.82 -8.50
CA ASN A 222 14.06 15.39 -8.41
C ASN A 222 14.39 14.09 -9.18
N CYS A 223 13.40 13.27 -9.52
CA CYS A 223 13.62 12.06 -10.32
C CYS A 223 13.50 12.30 -11.82
N ILE A 224 12.89 13.41 -12.24
CA ILE A 224 12.74 13.80 -13.63
C ILE A 224 13.92 14.68 -14.03
N ASP A 225 14.12 15.77 -13.29
CA ASP A 225 15.21 16.71 -13.50
C ASP A 225 15.62 17.32 -12.16
N SER A 226 16.84 17.03 -11.71
CA SER A 226 17.37 17.51 -10.44
C SER A 226 18.01 18.91 -10.51
N VAL A 227 18.13 19.48 -11.71
CA VAL A 227 18.74 20.79 -11.93
C VAL A 227 17.67 21.89 -11.97
N LYS A 228 16.50 21.57 -12.53
CA LYS A 228 15.39 22.51 -12.69
C LYS A 228 14.60 22.70 -11.39
N ALA A 229 13.91 23.84 -11.31
CA ALA A 229 12.97 24.09 -10.24
C ALA A 229 11.76 23.13 -10.33
N PRO A 230 11.23 22.61 -9.20
CA PRO A 230 10.10 21.68 -9.20
C PRO A 230 8.86 22.18 -9.95
N SER A 231 8.54 23.47 -9.84
CA SER A 231 7.42 24.09 -10.55
C SER A 231 7.55 24.02 -12.08
N GLU A 232 8.77 24.18 -12.61
CA GLU A 232 9.05 24.06 -14.04
C GLU A 232 8.91 22.61 -14.51
N VAL A 233 9.41 21.65 -13.72
CA VAL A 233 9.28 20.22 -14.00
C VAL A 233 7.81 19.82 -14.06
N PHE A 234 7.00 20.26 -13.09
CA PHE A 234 5.57 19.97 -13.07
C PHE A 234 4.86 20.56 -14.30
N ALA A 235 5.15 21.82 -14.67
CA ALA A 235 4.55 22.44 -15.84
C ALA A 235 4.92 21.70 -17.15
N ASN A 236 6.16 21.25 -17.27
CA ASN A 236 6.63 20.47 -18.42
C ASN A 236 5.91 19.11 -18.52
N GLU A 237 5.80 18.38 -17.42
CA GLU A 237 5.09 17.09 -17.38
C GLU A 237 3.61 17.27 -17.74
N VAL A 238 2.94 18.28 -17.17
CA VAL A 238 1.54 18.60 -17.48
C VAL A 238 1.34 18.88 -18.98
N ASN A 239 2.30 19.56 -19.61
CA ASN A 239 2.27 19.80 -21.06
C ASN A 239 2.48 18.53 -21.88
N ILE A 240 3.33 17.61 -21.44
CA ILE A 240 3.51 16.31 -22.09
C ILE A 240 2.24 15.46 -21.97
N LEU A 241 1.59 15.45 -20.80
CA LEU A 241 0.33 14.73 -20.59
C LEU A 241 -0.78 15.23 -21.53
N ARG A 242 -0.88 16.55 -21.71
CA ARG A 242 -1.83 17.14 -22.68
C ARG A 242 -1.59 16.65 -24.10
N LYS A 243 -0.33 16.54 -24.52
CA LYS A 243 0.04 15.99 -25.85
C LYS A 243 -0.30 14.50 -25.98
N LEU A 244 -0.40 13.78 -24.87
CA LEU A 244 -0.76 12.36 -24.80
C LEU A 244 -2.27 12.13 -24.61
N GLU A 245 -3.10 13.13 -24.95
CA GLU A 245 -4.56 13.09 -24.82
C GLU A 245 -5.06 12.94 -23.36
N ILE A 246 -4.22 13.24 -22.37
CA ILE A 246 -4.61 13.25 -20.95
C ILE A 246 -4.83 14.70 -20.54
N LYS A 247 -6.09 15.08 -20.32
CA LYS A 247 -6.46 16.44 -19.90
C LYS A 247 -6.30 16.57 -18.38
N PRO A 248 -5.31 17.32 -17.87
CA PRO A 248 -5.15 17.57 -16.44
C PRO A 248 -6.34 18.38 -15.91
N LYS A 249 -6.87 18.00 -14.75
CA LYS A 249 -8.02 18.63 -14.09
C LYS A 249 -7.63 19.29 -12.78
N GLU A 250 -6.82 18.59 -11.99
CA GLU A 250 -6.35 19.07 -10.70
C GLU A 250 -4.87 18.75 -10.53
N GLN A 251 -4.20 19.59 -9.75
CA GLN A 251 -2.82 19.41 -9.34
C GLN A 251 -2.69 19.87 -7.89
N THR A 252 -2.04 19.05 -7.06
CA THR A 252 -1.84 19.33 -5.64
C THR A 252 -0.42 18.92 -5.25
N THR A 253 0.29 19.79 -4.54
CA THR A 253 1.59 19.46 -3.95
C THR A 253 1.39 18.64 -2.67
N LEU A 254 2.32 17.73 -2.37
CA LEU A 254 2.20 16.81 -1.23
C LEU A 254 2.85 17.32 0.07
N GLU A 255 3.19 18.61 0.13
CA GLU A 255 3.69 19.22 1.36
C GLU A 255 2.57 19.31 2.40
N PRO A 256 2.79 18.89 3.67
CA PRO A 256 4.07 18.68 4.35
C PRO A 256 4.63 17.23 4.35
N TYR A 257 3.99 16.28 3.67
CA TYR A 257 4.32 14.85 3.78
C TYR A 257 5.55 14.47 2.95
N GLU A 258 5.61 14.91 1.69
CA GLU A 258 6.73 14.67 0.78
C GLU A 258 7.14 15.99 0.09
N ARG A 259 8.43 16.32 0.17
CA ARG A 259 9.01 17.51 -0.50
C ARG A 259 9.20 17.26 -1.98
N ASP A 260 9.03 18.29 -2.81
CA ASP A 260 9.20 18.25 -4.27
C ASP A 260 8.34 17.18 -4.98
N HIS A 261 7.20 16.82 -4.39
CA HIS A 261 6.22 15.92 -4.97
C HIS A 261 4.90 16.64 -5.26
N ALA A 262 4.29 16.29 -6.38
CA ALA A 262 2.96 16.72 -6.76
C ALA A 262 2.16 15.55 -7.30
N ILE A 263 0.86 15.52 -7.00
CA ILE A 263 -0.09 14.66 -7.69
C ILE A 263 -0.81 15.49 -8.74
N VAL A 264 -0.86 14.97 -9.95
CA VAL A 264 -1.67 15.49 -11.05
C VAL A 264 -2.75 14.47 -11.34
N VAL A 265 -4.01 14.91 -11.37
CA VAL A 265 -5.13 14.09 -11.83
C VAL A 265 -5.63 14.64 -13.15
N GLY A 266 -5.89 13.74 -14.09
CA GLY A 266 -6.41 14.05 -15.40
C GLY A 266 -7.40 13.01 -15.90
N ILE A 267 -8.04 13.34 -17.02
CA ILE A 267 -9.00 12.47 -17.70
C ILE A 267 -8.47 12.16 -19.10
N TYR A 268 -8.46 10.89 -19.46
CA TYR A 268 -8.01 10.43 -20.77
C TYR A 268 -9.08 10.67 -21.84
N ARG A 269 -8.70 11.28 -22.97
CA ARG A 269 -9.57 11.60 -24.12
C ARG A 269 -10.85 12.32 -23.72
N ASP A 270 -10.73 13.33 -22.86
CA ASP A 270 -11.85 14.19 -22.54
C ASP A 270 -12.17 15.08 -23.75
N SER A 271 -13.32 14.85 -24.37
CA SER A 271 -13.76 15.49 -25.62
C SER A 271 -14.36 16.89 -25.39
N LYS A 272 -14.36 17.38 -24.14
CA LYS A 272 -14.89 18.69 -23.73
C LYS A 272 -13.82 19.52 -23.03
#